data_AF-A0A2E2FMF4-F1
#
_entry.id   AF-A0A2E2FMF4-F1
#
_cell.length_a   1.000
_cell.length_b   1.000
_cell.length_c   1.000
_cell.angle_alpha   90.00
_cell.angle_beta   90.00
_cell.angle_gamma   90.00
#
_symmetry.space_group_name_H-M   'P 1'
#
loop_
_entity.id
_entity.type
_entity.pdbx_description
1 polymer ?
#
loop_
_entity_poly.entity_id
_entity_poly.type
_entity_poly.pdbx_seq_one_letter_code
_entity_poly.pdbx_strand_id
1 'polypeptide(L)'
;MKAQHFIISLFLLLFTGCASDNSEQLVTIDDRYSIILPGFLSEASDLNGDASLQYQNLFKEFYAIVIDEPKEEVHTVIDDNDLQDYYSKDLDGYTSLLLAGMLNDIETDSISDLEEKVINGFNARKITFSGKTDGVDIFFYFCFIEGKEHYYQVMTWTTTKKRDKYLPKMVKLTESFNEQ
;
A
#
# COMPACT_ATOMS: atom_id res chain seq x y z
N MET A 1 62.09 20.47 18.49
CA MET A 1 61.27 19.81 17.44
C MET A 1 60.53 18.64 18.05
N LYS A 2 59.25 18.81 18.41
CA LYS A 2 58.27 17.72 18.54
C LYS A 2 56.93 18.29 18.07
N ALA A 3 56.42 17.70 16.99
CA ALA A 3 55.31 18.20 16.22
C ALA A 3 53.98 18.03 16.99
N GLN A 4 53.15 19.07 16.92
CA GLN A 4 51.79 19.10 17.45
C GLN A 4 50.87 18.42 16.42
N HIS A 5 50.20 17.34 16.82
CA HIS A 5 49.25 16.63 15.96
C HIS A 5 47.90 17.35 15.99
N PHE A 6 47.56 17.99 14.88
CA PHE A 6 46.26 18.58 14.62
C PHE A 6 45.35 17.45 14.10
N ILE A 7 44.43 16.96 14.94
CA ILE A 7 43.42 15.98 14.53
C ILE A 7 42.31 16.75 13.82
N ILE A 8 42.29 16.65 12.49
CA ILE A 8 41.20 17.18 11.65
C ILE A 8 40.03 16.21 11.77
N SER A 9 39.02 16.57 12.57
CA SER A 9 37.73 15.88 12.62
C SER A 9 36.96 16.17 11.33
N LEU A 10 36.99 15.22 10.39
CA LEU A 10 36.17 15.23 9.18
C LEU A 10 34.71 15.01 9.58
N PHE A 11 33.97 16.09 9.78
CA PHE A 11 32.50 16.07 9.86
C PHE A 11 31.97 15.63 8.49
N LEU A 12 31.66 14.34 8.34
CA LEU A 12 30.93 13.82 7.20
C LEU A 12 29.50 14.38 7.28
N LEU A 13 29.25 15.49 6.59
CA LEU A 13 27.89 15.96 6.29
C LEU A 13 27.25 14.91 5.38
N LEU A 14 26.45 14.02 5.96
CA LEU A 14 25.53 13.18 5.20
C LEU A 14 24.53 14.12 4.53
N PHE A 15 24.69 14.34 3.23
CA PHE A 15 23.68 14.98 2.41
C PHE A 15 22.45 14.08 2.44
N THR A 16 21.46 14.43 3.25
CA THR A 16 20.11 13.89 3.11
C THR A 16 19.60 14.37 1.76
N GLY A 17 19.76 13.53 0.73
CA GLY A 17 19.19 13.78 -0.59
C GLY A 17 17.69 13.89 -0.44
N CYS A 18 17.15 15.10 -0.59
CA CYS A 18 15.72 15.29 -0.71
C CYS A 18 15.30 14.66 -2.04
N ALA A 19 14.75 13.45 -1.99
CA ALA A 19 14.25 12.77 -3.16
C ALA A 19 13.18 13.65 -3.83
N SER A 20 13.35 13.94 -5.12
CA SER A 20 12.45 14.83 -5.84
C SER A 20 11.05 14.21 -5.97
N ASP A 21 10.02 15.04 -6.12
CA ASP A 21 8.62 14.58 -6.27
C ASP A 21 8.42 13.59 -7.43
N ASN A 22 9.34 13.57 -8.40
CA ASN A 22 9.28 12.71 -9.59
C ASN A 22 10.28 11.54 -9.57
N SER A 23 11.07 11.41 -8.51
CA SER A 23 11.91 10.22 -8.34
C SER A 23 11.07 8.99 -7.99
N GLU A 24 11.61 7.81 -8.26
CA GLU A 24 10.96 6.51 -8.07
C GLU A 24 11.95 5.53 -7.46
N GLN A 25 11.44 4.58 -6.68
CA GLN A 25 12.23 3.52 -6.05
C GLN A 25 11.53 2.18 -6.29
N LEU A 26 12.27 1.19 -6.78
CA LEU A 26 11.79 -0.19 -6.86
C LEU A 26 12.03 -0.85 -5.51
N VAL A 27 10.97 -1.35 -4.90
CA VAL A 27 11.02 -2.15 -3.66
C VAL A 27 10.68 -3.59 -4.00
N THR A 28 11.39 -4.54 -3.42
CA THR A 28 11.16 -5.98 -3.56
C THR A 28 11.05 -6.58 -2.17
N ILE A 29 10.01 -7.39 -1.95
CA ILE A 29 9.73 -8.03 -0.66
C ILE A 29 9.94 -9.54 -0.80
N ASP A 30 10.97 -10.06 -0.14
CA ASP A 30 11.30 -11.49 0.00
C ASP A 30 11.24 -12.31 -1.31
N ASP A 31 11.61 -11.72 -2.43
CA ASP A 31 11.45 -12.30 -3.78
C ASP A 31 10.00 -12.74 -4.11
N ARG A 32 8.99 -12.26 -3.36
CA ARG A 32 7.56 -12.55 -3.58
C ARG A 32 6.94 -11.59 -4.56
N TYR A 33 7.18 -10.30 -4.38
CA TYR A 33 6.70 -9.27 -5.30
C TYR A 33 7.64 -8.07 -5.33
N SER A 34 7.48 -7.26 -6.37
CA SER A 34 8.07 -5.93 -6.45
C SER A 34 7.02 -4.87 -6.77
N ILE A 35 7.32 -3.64 -6.38
CA ILE A 35 6.46 -2.48 -6.60
C ILE A 35 7.30 -1.20 -6.72
N ILE A 36 6.85 -0.27 -7.55
CA ILE A 36 7.48 1.04 -7.73
C ILE A 36 6.78 2.05 -6.81
N LEU A 37 7.53 2.62 -5.88
CA LEU A 37 7.06 3.66 -4.99
C LEU A 37 7.58 5.04 -5.43
N PRO A 38 6.84 6.13 -5.16
CA PRO A 38 7.41 7.47 -5.23
C PRO A 38 8.66 7.59 -4.35
N GLY A 39 9.72 8.19 -4.87
CA GLY A 39 11.02 8.27 -4.19
C GLY A 39 11.01 9.14 -2.93
N PHE A 40 9.98 9.97 -2.73
CA PHE A 40 9.80 10.74 -1.49
C PHE A 40 9.25 9.93 -0.33
N LEU A 41 8.82 8.68 -0.55
CA LEU A 41 8.35 7.82 0.52
C LEU A 41 9.53 7.22 1.29
N SER A 42 9.33 7.07 2.59
CA SER A 42 10.25 6.39 3.49
C SER A 42 9.51 5.27 4.19
N GLU A 43 10.24 4.24 4.56
CA GLU A 43 9.70 3.08 5.28
C GLU A 43 9.03 3.50 6.59
N ALA A 44 7.93 2.82 6.91
CA ALA A 44 7.15 2.96 8.14
C ALA A 44 7.01 1.59 8.80
N SER A 45 6.61 1.56 10.07
CA SER A 45 6.38 0.29 10.80
C SER A 45 5.12 0.31 11.65
N ASP A 46 4.36 1.40 11.57
CA ASP A 46 3.24 1.73 12.46
C ASP A 46 1.95 2.01 11.68
N LEU A 47 1.89 1.70 10.37
CA LEU A 47 0.68 1.88 9.57
C LEU A 47 -0.29 0.71 9.72
N ASN A 48 0.23 -0.53 9.71
CA ASN A 48 -0.56 -1.75 9.88
C ASN A 48 0.36 -2.92 10.30
N GLY A 49 -0.04 -3.71 11.30
CA GLY A 49 0.79 -4.81 11.82
C GLY A 49 1.00 -5.98 10.84
N ASP A 50 0.09 -6.17 9.90
CA ASP A 50 0.07 -7.29 8.95
C ASP A 50 0.67 -6.91 7.58
N ALA A 51 1.02 -5.63 7.39
CA ALA A 51 1.55 -5.15 6.12
C ALA A 51 3.02 -5.50 5.93
N SER A 52 3.32 -6.22 4.84
CA SER A 52 4.67 -6.59 4.43
C SER A 52 5.45 -5.45 3.79
N LEU A 53 4.75 -4.44 3.29
CA LEU A 53 5.32 -3.18 2.83
C LEU A 53 4.55 -2.03 3.47
N GLN A 54 5.28 -1.09 4.06
CA GLN A 54 4.68 0.09 4.69
C GLN A 54 5.56 1.30 4.46
N TYR A 55 5.01 2.31 3.78
CA TYR A 55 5.76 3.50 3.38
C TYR A 55 4.89 4.74 3.54
N GLN A 56 5.51 5.81 4.01
CA GLN A 56 4.82 7.08 4.22
C GLN A 56 5.67 8.29 3.91
N ASN A 57 4.99 9.42 3.76
CA ASN A 57 5.58 10.72 3.92
C ASN A 57 4.58 11.62 4.65
N LEU A 58 4.85 11.91 5.92
CA LEU A 58 3.96 12.68 6.79
C LEU A 58 3.76 14.12 6.30
N PHE A 59 4.80 14.77 5.76
CA PHE A 59 4.70 16.14 5.23
C PHE A 59 3.85 16.20 3.96
N LYS A 60 4.03 15.21 3.08
CA LYS A 60 3.25 15.08 1.86
C LYS A 60 1.87 14.49 2.11
N GLU A 61 1.62 13.86 3.25
CA GLU A 61 0.42 13.10 3.60
C GLU A 61 0.08 12.08 2.52
N PHE A 62 1.06 11.24 2.18
CA PHE A 62 0.89 10.14 1.24
C PHE A 62 1.39 8.86 1.93
N TYR A 63 0.58 7.82 1.85
CA TYR A 63 0.83 6.56 2.53
C TYR A 63 0.54 5.42 1.57
N ALA A 64 1.31 4.35 1.68
CA ALA A 64 1.13 3.14 0.91
C ALA A 64 1.48 1.94 1.78
N ILE A 65 0.62 0.92 1.75
CA ILE A 65 0.92 -0.39 2.30
C ILE A 65 0.60 -1.48 1.28
N VAL A 66 1.24 -2.63 1.47
CA VAL A 66 0.80 -3.89 0.88
C VAL A 66 0.63 -4.90 2.00
N ILE A 67 -0.52 -5.55 2.04
CA ILE A 67 -0.77 -6.75 2.85
C ILE A 67 -0.79 -7.91 1.87
N ASP A 68 -0.08 -8.99 2.20
CA ASP A 68 -0.13 -10.25 1.46
C ASP A 68 -0.62 -11.35 2.38
N GLU A 69 -1.55 -12.15 1.88
CA GLU A 69 -2.24 -13.18 2.65
C GLU A 69 -2.22 -14.48 1.84
N PRO A 70 -1.71 -15.59 2.39
CA PRO A 70 -1.82 -16.88 1.73
C PRO A 70 -3.28 -17.21 1.45
N LYS A 71 -3.58 -17.66 0.23
CA LYS A 71 -4.97 -18.02 -0.15
C LYS A 71 -5.56 -19.07 0.78
N GLU A 72 -4.75 -20.04 1.17
CA GLU A 72 -5.14 -21.11 2.09
C GLU A 72 -5.58 -20.58 3.47
N GLU A 73 -4.96 -19.52 3.98
CA GLU A 73 -5.36 -18.93 5.26
C GLU A 73 -6.73 -18.25 5.14
N VAL A 74 -6.95 -17.48 4.06
CA VAL A 74 -8.26 -16.88 3.76
C VAL A 74 -9.33 -17.96 3.59
N HIS A 75 -9.03 -19.02 2.84
CA HIS A 75 -9.96 -20.13 2.63
C HIS A 75 -10.30 -20.86 3.92
N THR A 76 -9.32 -21.03 4.81
CA THR A 76 -9.52 -21.62 6.14
C THR A 76 -10.42 -20.73 6.99
N VAL A 77 -10.23 -19.41 6.98
CA VAL A 77 -11.12 -18.46 7.66
C VAL A 77 -12.56 -18.58 7.15
N ILE A 78 -12.75 -18.68 5.83
CA ILE A 78 -14.08 -18.86 5.24
C ILE A 78 -14.70 -20.18 5.71
N ASP A 79 -13.93 -21.26 5.77
CA ASP A 79 -14.44 -22.58 6.17
C ASP A 79 -14.76 -22.67 7.66
N ASP A 80 -13.82 -22.28 8.51
CA ASP A 80 -13.91 -22.42 9.97
C ASP A 80 -15.02 -21.54 10.58
N ASN A 81 -15.48 -20.53 9.85
CA ASN A 81 -16.55 -19.62 10.26
C ASN A 81 -17.88 -19.85 9.50
N ASP A 82 -17.99 -20.95 8.74
CA ASP A 82 -19.19 -21.29 7.96
C ASP A 82 -19.64 -20.15 7.00
N LEU A 83 -18.68 -19.46 6.37
CA LEU A 83 -18.93 -18.29 5.53
C LEU A 83 -19.07 -18.61 4.03
N GLN A 84 -19.07 -19.89 3.65
CA GLN A 84 -19.05 -20.32 2.25
C GLN A 84 -20.30 -19.89 1.46
N ASP A 85 -21.43 -19.69 2.14
CA ASP A 85 -22.67 -19.19 1.53
C ASP A 85 -22.59 -17.68 1.19
N TYR A 86 -21.62 -16.96 1.74
CA TYR A 86 -21.47 -15.50 1.59
C TYR A 86 -20.26 -15.11 0.74
N TYR A 87 -19.15 -15.86 0.86
CA TYR A 87 -17.89 -15.54 0.20
C TYR A 87 -17.31 -16.76 -0.52
N SER A 88 -17.05 -16.60 -1.81
CA SER A 88 -16.34 -17.58 -2.62
C SER A 88 -14.84 -17.62 -2.30
N LYS A 89 -14.20 -18.76 -2.60
CA LYS A 89 -12.75 -18.97 -2.45
C LYS A 89 -11.99 -18.53 -3.69
N ASP A 90 -12.23 -17.29 -4.09
CA ASP A 90 -11.64 -16.63 -5.24
C ASP A 90 -11.49 -15.13 -4.96
N LEU A 91 -10.97 -14.39 -5.94
CA LEU A 91 -10.79 -12.94 -5.83
C LEU A 91 -12.09 -12.20 -5.49
N ASP A 92 -13.24 -12.70 -5.92
CA ASP A 92 -14.54 -12.07 -5.71
C ASP A 92 -14.95 -12.15 -4.25
N GLY A 93 -14.87 -13.34 -3.67
CA GLY A 93 -15.19 -13.56 -2.27
C GLY A 93 -14.18 -12.90 -1.35
N TYR A 94 -12.88 -12.95 -1.67
CA TYR A 94 -11.84 -12.23 -0.95
C TYR A 94 -12.11 -10.71 -0.92
N THR A 95 -12.36 -10.12 -2.09
CA THR A 95 -12.69 -8.68 -2.19
C THR A 95 -13.93 -8.33 -1.39
N SER A 96 -14.97 -9.17 -1.48
CA SER A 96 -16.25 -8.91 -0.79
C SER A 96 -16.12 -9.04 0.72
N LEU A 97 -15.35 -10.01 1.22
CA LEU A 97 -15.07 -10.21 2.64
C LEU A 97 -14.39 -8.98 3.24
N LEU A 98 -13.32 -8.49 2.59
CA LEU A 98 -12.56 -7.35 3.07
C LEU A 98 -13.33 -6.03 2.99
N LEU A 99 -14.07 -5.80 1.89
CA LEU A 99 -14.90 -4.61 1.76
C LEU A 99 -16.03 -4.59 2.79
N ALA A 100 -16.63 -5.73 3.10
CA ALA A 100 -17.65 -5.82 4.15
C ALA A 100 -17.08 -5.41 5.51
N GLY A 101 -15.87 -5.87 5.86
CA GLY A 101 -15.20 -5.45 7.10
C GLY A 101 -14.89 -3.95 7.10
N MET A 102 -14.19 -3.48 6.08
CA MET A 102 -13.68 -2.10 6.03
C MET A 102 -14.79 -1.04 5.97
N LEU A 103 -15.83 -1.25 5.15
CA LEU A 103 -16.89 -0.25 4.96
C LEU A 103 -17.85 -0.17 6.16
N ASN A 104 -17.85 -1.17 7.04
CA ASN A 104 -18.56 -1.09 8.31
C ASN A 104 -17.88 -0.15 9.32
N ASP A 105 -16.56 -0.01 9.23
CA ASP A 105 -15.75 0.75 10.20
C ASP A 105 -15.48 2.20 9.77
N ILE A 106 -15.76 2.55 8.50
CA ILE A 106 -15.48 3.87 7.94
C ILE A 106 -16.79 4.60 7.64
N GLU A 107 -16.93 5.83 8.16
CA GLU A 107 -17.97 6.75 7.68
C GLU A 107 -17.60 7.21 6.26
N THR A 108 -18.19 6.56 5.25
CA THR A 108 -17.89 6.84 3.84
C THR A 108 -18.74 7.98 3.29
N ASP A 109 -18.09 9.00 2.73
CA ASP A 109 -18.74 10.09 2.00
C ASP A 109 -19.03 9.71 0.54
N SER A 110 -18.15 8.89 -0.05
CA SER A 110 -18.26 8.45 -1.43
C SER A 110 -17.54 7.13 -1.63
N ILE A 111 -18.12 6.28 -2.48
CA ILE A 111 -17.54 5.01 -2.90
C ILE A 111 -17.73 4.86 -4.40
N SER A 112 -16.69 4.43 -5.11
CA SER A 112 -16.79 4.09 -6.52
C SER A 112 -17.38 2.70 -6.71
N ASP A 113 -17.85 2.41 -7.91
CA ASP A 113 -18.08 1.03 -8.32
C ASP A 113 -16.75 0.24 -8.26
N LEU A 114 -16.89 -1.06 -8.02
CA LEU A 114 -15.78 -2.01 -8.09
C LEU A 114 -15.38 -2.21 -9.55
N GLU A 115 -14.11 -1.95 -9.87
CA GLU A 115 -13.59 -2.03 -11.22
C GLU A 115 -12.70 -3.26 -11.38
N GLU A 116 -13.01 -4.13 -12.35
CA GLU A 116 -12.14 -5.24 -12.73
C GLU A 116 -10.92 -4.74 -13.52
N LYS A 117 -9.76 -5.32 -13.22
CA LYS A 117 -8.46 -4.98 -13.78
C LYS A 117 -7.62 -6.22 -14.03
N VAL A 118 -6.60 -6.05 -14.87
CA VAL A 118 -5.47 -6.97 -14.97
C VAL A 118 -4.20 -6.17 -14.74
N ILE A 119 -3.43 -6.52 -13.71
CA ILE A 119 -2.17 -5.86 -13.36
C ILE A 119 -1.05 -6.87 -13.62
N ASN A 120 -0.20 -6.59 -14.62
CA ASN A 120 0.94 -7.43 -14.98
C ASN A 120 0.60 -8.93 -15.14
N GLY A 121 -0.60 -9.23 -15.64
CA GLY A 121 -1.08 -10.60 -15.88
C GLY A 121 -1.91 -11.21 -14.74
N PHE A 122 -2.04 -10.52 -13.61
CA PHE A 122 -2.84 -10.96 -12.47
C PHE A 122 -4.21 -10.29 -12.46
N ASN A 123 -5.25 -11.07 -12.16
CA ASN A 123 -6.60 -10.54 -11.98
C ASN A 123 -6.61 -9.61 -10.76
N ALA A 124 -7.27 -8.48 -10.91
CA ALA A 124 -7.32 -7.48 -9.86
C ALA A 124 -8.69 -6.80 -9.82
N ARG A 125 -9.03 -6.28 -8.64
CA ARG A 125 -10.24 -5.48 -8.40
C ARG A 125 -9.84 -4.19 -7.73
N LYS A 126 -10.25 -3.06 -8.30
CA LYS A 126 -9.93 -1.72 -7.81
C LYS A 126 -11.18 -1.04 -7.28
N ILE A 127 -11.04 -0.36 -6.16
CA ILE A 127 -12.08 0.51 -5.62
C ILE A 127 -11.44 1.77 -5.04
N THR A 128 -12.17 2.87 -5.09
CA THR A 128 -11.78 4.11 -4.43
C THR A 128 -12.93 4.57 -3.56
N PHE A 129 -12.63 5.12 -2.40
CA PHE A 129 -13.63 5.74 -1.55
C PHE A 129 -13.01 6.89 -0.77
N SER A 130 -13.86 7.80 -0.32
CA SER A 130 -13.46 8.84 0.64
C SER A 130 -14.31 8.70 1.89
N GLY A 131 -13.72 9.03 3.02
CA GLY A 131 -14.41 9.03 4.30
C GLY A 131 -13.61 9.76 5.35
N LYS A 132 -14.14 9.77 6.57
CA LYS A 132 -13.52 10.46 7.68
C LYS A 132 -12.87 9.49 8.65
N THR A 133 -11.60 9.73 8.95
CA THR A 133 -10.84 8.98 9.96
C THR A 133 -10.20 9.99 10.91
N ASP A 134 -10.47 9.87 12.22
CA ASP A 134 -9.98 10.81 13.25
C ASP A 134 -10.23 12.29 12.93
N GLY A 135 -11.36 12.59 12.28
CA GLY A 135 -11.74 13.94 11.88
C GLY A 135 -11.04 14.48 10.62
N VAL A 136 -10.23 13.66 9.94
CA VAL A 136 -9.54 14.00 8.70
C VAL A 136 -10.25 13.36 7.51
N ASP A 137 -10.49 14.14 6.45
CA ASP A 137 -11.07 13.63 5.21
C ASP A 137 -10.00 12.94 4.37
N ILE A 138 -10.11 11.62 4.25
CA ILE A 138 -9.15 10.76 3.56
C ILE A 138 -9.76 10.24 2.25
N PHE A 139 -8.92 10.17 1.21
CA PHE A 139 -9.20 9.46 -0.02
C PHE A 139 -8.33 8.19 -0.06
N PHE A 140 -8.98 7.06 -0.27
CA PHE A 140 -8.37 5.75 -0.39
C PHE A 140 -8.41 5.26 -1.84
N TYR A 141 -7.31 4.65 -2.26
CA TYR A 141 -7.18 3.89 -3.49
C TYR A 141 -6.76 2.46 -3.12
N PHE A 142 -7.66 1.51 -3.34
CA PHE A 142 -7.47 0.10 -3.04
C PHE A 142 -7.42 -0.72 -4.30
N CYS A 143 -6.53 -1.71 -4.30
CA CYS A 143 -6.53 -2.76 -5.28
C CYS A 143 -6.28 -4.11 -4.62
N PHE A 144 -7.21 -5.04 -4.84
CA PHE A 144 -7.09 -6.43 -4.48
C PHE A 144 -6.55 -7.18 -5.68
N ILE A 145 -5.49 -7.97 -5.51
CA ILE A 145 -4.82 -8.68 -6.59
C ILE A 145 -4.78 -10.16 -6.23
N GLU A 146 -5.16 -11.00 -7.19
CA GLU A 146 -5.03 -12.44 -7.09
C GLU A 146 -3.69 -12.88 -7.66
N GLY A 147 -2.74 -13.22 -6.78
CA GLY A 147 -1.49 -13.87 -7.15
C GLY A 147 -1.64 -15.37 -7.32
N LYS A 148 -0.50 -16.06 -7.43
CA LYS A 148 -0.44 -17.54 -7.54
C LYS A 148 -0.97 -18.18 -6.26
N GLU A 149 -0.29 -17.94 -5.14
CA GLU A 149 -0.55 -18.57 -3.84
C GLU A 149 -1.03 -17.57 -2.77
N HIS A 150 -1.02 -16.27 -3.09
CA HIS A 150 -1.42 -15.21 -2.19
C HIS A 150 -2.48 -14.31 -2.82
N TYR A 151 -3.29 -13.70 -1.96
CA TYR A 151 -3.97 -12.46 -2.28
C TYR A 151 -3.15 -11.27 -1.78
N TYR A 152 -3.27 -10.14 -2.48
CA TYR A 152 -2.58 -8.90 -2.11
C TYR A 152 -3.58 -7.75 -2.01
N GLN A 153 -3.43 -6.94 -0.97
CA GLN A 153 -4.12 -5.66 -0.81
C GLN A 153 -3.10 -4.54 -1.01
N VAL A 154 -3.14 -3.86 -2.16
CA VAL A 154 -2.36 -2.63 -2.37
C VAL A 154 -3.24 -1.45 -1.99
N MET A 155 -2.97 -0.86 -0.83
CA MET A 155 -3.70 0.30 -0.31
C MET A 155 -2.80 1.53 -0.34
N THR A 156 -3.30 2.61 -0.94
CA THR A 156 -2.67 3.93 -0.86
C THR A 156 -3.70 4.97 -0.44
N TRP A 157 -3.30 5.94 0.36
CA TRP A 157 -4.20 7.00 0.79
C TRP A 157 -3.52 8.35 0.96
N THR A 158 -4.34 9.39 0.90
CA THR A 158 -3.97 10.78 1.11
C THR A 158 -5.18 11.57 1.58
N THR A 159 -5.01 12.80 2.02
CA THR A 159 -6.16 13.68 2.28
C THR A 159 -6.94 13.95 0.99
N THR A 160 -8.27 14.11 1.08
CA THR A 160 -9.11 14.43 -0.09
C THR A 160 -8.63 15.67 -0.84
N LYS A 161 -8.09 16.68 -0.14
CA LYS A 161 -7.49 17.90 -0.71
C LYS A 161 -6.29 17.62 -1.63
N LYS A 162 -5.59 16.50 -1.43
CA LYS A 162 -4.39 16.10 -2.18
C LYS A 162 -4.67 14.98 -3.18
N ARG A 163 -5.92 14.47 -3.26
CA ARG A 163 -6.34 13.41 -4.18
C ARG A 163 -5.89 13.69 -5.60
N ASP A 164 -6.31 14.81 -6.19
CA ASP A 164 -6.07 15.08 -7.61
C ASP A 164 -4.57 15.21 -7.93
N LYS A 165 -3.77 15.68 -6.96
CA LYS A 165 -2.31 15.74 -7.09
C LYS A 165 -1.67 14.35 -7.11
N TYR A 166 -2.18 13.43 -6.30
CA TYR A 166 -1.51 12.16 -6.03
C TYR A 166 -2.12 10.95 -6.71
N LEU A 167 -3.36 11.04 -7.19
CA LEU A 167 -4.02 9.95 -7.90
C LEU A 167 -3.16 9.36 -9.03
N PRO A 168 -2.45 10.14 -9.88
CA PRO A 168 -1.57 9.56 -10.88
C PRO A 168 -0.42 8.71 -10.29
N LYS A 169 0.08 9.08 -9.10
CA LYS A 169 1.12 8.33 -8.40
C LYS A 169 0.55 7.07 -7.74
N MET A 170 -0.66 7.14 -7.20
CA MET A 170 -1.37 6.00 -6.62
C MET A 170 -1.66 4.93 -7.68
N VAL A 171 -2.14 5.36 -8.85
CA VAL A 171 -2.37 4.49 -10.01
C VAL A 171 -1.05 3.84 -10.45
N LYS A 172 -0.02 4.64 -10.71
CA LYS A 172 1.28 4.11 -11.16
C LYS A 172 1.91 3.14 -10.16
N LEU A 173 1.84 3.44 -8.86
CA LEU A 173 2.31 2.55 -7.80
C LEU A 173 1.58 1.22 -7.88
N THR A 174 0.25 1.25 -7.93
CA THR A 174 -0.57 0.04 -7.91
C THR A 174 -0.37 -0.79 -9.18
N GLU A 175 -0.37 -0.17 -10.35
CA GLU A 175 -0.18 -0.85 -11.64
C GLU A 175 1.25 -1.37 -11.84
N SER A 176 2.21 -0.94 -11.01
CA SER A 176 3.58 -1.46 -11.02
C SER A 176 3.77 -2.73 -10.21
N PHE A 177 2.75 -3.17 -9.45
CA PHE A 177 2.82 -4.40 -8.67
C PHE A 177 3.11 -5.60 -9.58
N ASN A 178 4.10 -6.40 -9.21
CA ASN A 178 4.46 -7.59 -9.94
C ASN A 178 4.88 -8.71 -8.98
N GLU A 179 4.07 -9.76 -8.87
CA GLU A 179 4.47 -11.00 -8.20
C GLU A 179 5.58 -11.69 -9.03
N GLN A 180 6.56 -12.26 -8.35
CA GLN A 180 7.71 -12.95 -8.96
C GLN A 180 7.42 -14.44 -9.20
#